data_AF-A0A2G8JQ31-F1
#
_entry.id   AF-A0A2G8JQ31-F1
#
_cell.length_a   1.000
_cell.length_b   1.000
_cell.length_c   1.000
_cell.angle_alpha   90.00
_cell.angle_beta   90.00
_cell.angle_gamma   90.00
#
_symmetry.space_group_name_H-M   'P 1'
#
loop_
_entity.id
_entity.type
_entity.pdbx_description
1 polymer ?
#
loop_
_entity_poly.entity_id
_entity_poly.type
_entity_poly.pdbx_seq_one_letter_code
_entity_poly.pdbx_strand_id
1 'polypeptide(L)'
;MQLLVDLPFVFPFYGHNLTAAYIATGGFLYVGTIVHDFLTVTQYIAPLMGNFDSSLNDSTSTIKYGNNGTAFTVEWRNIHVNHLEEVGGFTFQTTLFNDGRIVFAYKNIPVSVDEIRGGNGHSVTVGLSDGFYTEEPAYEGSTLVRRTIYKYHEVSMETDNVQDTSAFEFFKLPTCNQLLTCSECVGQGPVIHFDCSWCGAIERCSSGLDRHRDEWVDNQCDLEAIYTDCPAPLKISAIAILAILLVSILFMLMVGWLVYAYRFPNTASGLYLIEAQSFMKGKFSREEANDSKYIVDPSSETIPEPVVKASNGGGPAVITTTTSSEA
;
A
#
# COMPACT_ATOMS: atom_id res chain seq x y z
N MET A 1 -7.13 -22.75 16.38
CA MET A 1 -6.31 -21.84 17.22
C MET A 1 -5.10 -21.39 16.40
N GLN A 2 -4.60 -20.16 16.61
CA GLN A 2 -3.43 -19.64 15.90
C GLN A 2 -2.45 -18.98 16.89
N LEU A 3 -1.15 -19.17 16.69
CA LEU A 3 -0.08 -18.56 17.50
C LEU A 3 0.77 -17.65 16.63
N LEU A 4 0.86 -16.36 16.95
CA LEU A 4 1.79 -15.44 16.31
C LEU A 4 3.22 -15.70 16.80
N VAL A 5 4.16 -15.82 15.86
CA VAL A 5 5.58 -16.05 16.13
C VAL A 5 6.42 -15.12 15.26
N ASP A 6 7.43 -14.48 15.87
CA ASP A 6 8.44 -13.70 15.16
C ASP A 6 9.41 -14.62 14.41
N LEU A 7 9.68 -14.29 13.15
CA LEU A 7 10.66 -14.99 12.35
C LEU A 7 12.07 -14.53 12.75
N PRO A 8 13.06 -15.46 12.79
CA PRO A 8 14.44 -15.14 13.19
C PRO A 8 15.21 -14.34 12.13
N PHE A 9 14.61 -14.12 10.96
CA PHE A 9 15.14 -13.35 9.84
C PHE A 9 13.98 -12.80 9.01
N VAL A 10 14.27 -11.80 8.17
CA VAL A 10 13.33 -11.31 7.17
C VAL A 10 13.18 -12.36 6.08
N PHE A 11 11.97 -12.91 5.93
CA PHE A 11 11.68 -13.95 4.95
C PHE A 11 10.96 -13.35 3.73
N PRO A 12 11.51 -13.48 2.50
CA PRO A 12 10.85 -12.99 1.30
C PRO A 12 9.72 -13.93 0.86
N PHE A 13 8.50 -13.40 0.71
CA PHE A 13 7.34 -14.15 0.24
C PHE A 13 6.53 -13.29 -0.72
N TYR A 14 6.40 -13.72 -1.99
CA TYR A 14 5.76 -12.94 -3.06
C TYR A 14 6.26 -11.48 -3.18
N GLY A 15 7.56 -11.30 -2.93
CA GLY A 15 8.22 -9.99 -2.95
C GLY A 15 7.93 -9.09 -1.75
N HIS A 16 7.19 -9.58 -0.75
CA HIS A 16 7.02 -8.91 0.53
C HIS A 16 7.97 -9.49 1.59
N ASN A 17 8.45 -8.62 2.46
CA ASN A 17 9.34 -8.97 3.56
C ASN A 17 8.52 -9.35 4.79
N LEU A 18 8.52 -10.62 5.18
CA LEU A 18 7.83 -11.12 6.36
C LEU A 18 8.77 -11.13 7.56
N THR A 19 8.30 -10.63 8.70
CA THR A 19 9.01 -10.65 9.98
C THR A 19 8.33 -11.52 11.04
N ALA A 20 7.11 -11.97 10.79
CA ALA A 20 6.34 -12.83 11.68
C ALA A 20 5.35 -13.69 10.85
N ALA A 21 4.86 -14.77 11.46
CA ALA A 21 3.82 -15.62 10.89
C ALA A 21 2.93 -16.20 11.99
N TYR A 22 1.70 -16.55 11.63
CA TYR A 22 0.76 -17.24 12.52
C TYR A 22 0.81 -18.74 12.26
N ILE A 23 1.11 -19.53 13.28
CA ILE A 23 1.06 -21.00 13.23
C ILE A 23 -0.37 -21.44 13.49
N ALA A 24 -1.03 -22.05 12.50
CA ALA A 24 -2.38 -22.56 12.62
C ALA A 24 -2.41 -24.04 12.98
N THR A 25 -3.35 -24.44 13.85
CA THR A 25 -3.56 -25.85 14.20
C THR A 25 -3.96 -26.73 13.01
N GLY A 26 -4.55 -26.13 11.97
CA GLY A 26 -4.97 -26.79 10.75
C GLY A 26 -3.85 -27.14 9.76
N GLY A 27 -2.57 -27.11 10.16
CA GLY A 27 -1.45 -27.59 9.33
C GLY A 27 -0.84 -26.59 8.36
N PHE A 28 -0.92 -25.29 8.66
CA PHE A 28 -0.37 -24.23 7.80
C PHE A 28 0.13 -23.01 8.60
N LEU A 29 0.93 -22.19 7.94
CA LEU A 29 1.28 -20.86 8.40
C LEU A 29 0.41 -19.83 7.68
N TYR A 30 -0.22 -18.94 8.44
CA TYR A 30 -0.85 -17.75 7.90
C TYR A 30 0.15 -16.59 7.92
N VAL A 31 0.33 -15.92 6.78
CA VAL A 31 1.38 -14.92 6.54
C VAL A 31 0.83 -13.54 6.13
N GLY A 32 -0.48 -13.36 6.31
CA GLY A 32 -1.12 -12.06 6.14
C GLY A 32 -1.09 -11.22 7.41
N THR A 33 -1.50 -9.97 7.29
CA THR A 33 -1.48 -8.97 8.36
C THR A 33 -2.78 -8.91 9.16
N ILE A 34 -3.89 -9.44 8.62
CA ILE A 34 -5.22 -9.37 9.25
C ILE A 34 -5.77 -10.76 9.52
N VAL A 35 -5.87 -11.13 10.79
CA VAL A 35 -6.46 -12.41 11.19
C VAL A 35 -7.99 -12.35 11.09
N HIS A 36 -8.56 -13.09 10.16
CA HIS A 36 -10.01 -13.37 10.05
C HIS A 36 -10.19 -14.76 9.44
N ASP A 37 -11.26 -15.48 9.80
CA ASP A 37 -11.47 -16.88 9.38
C ASP A 37 -11.36 -17.06 7.86
N PHE A 38 -12.10 -16.28 7.07
CA PHE A 38 -12.00 -16.29 5.60
C PHE A 38 -10.66 -15.77 5.04
N LEU A 39 -9.98 -14.84 5.73
CA LEU A 39 -8.70 -14.26 5.26
C LEU A 39 -7.54 -15.25 5.40
N THR A 40 -7.63 -16.16 6.37
CA THR A 40 -6.57 -17.15 6.63
C THR A 40 -6.39 -18.15 5.50
N VAL A 41 -7.38 -18.27 4.61
CA VAL A 41 -7.38 -19.15 3.42
C VAL A 41 -6.76 -18.46 2.19
N THR A 42 -6.39 -17.17 2.28
CA THR A 42 -5.87 -16.42 1.12
C THR A 42 -4.35 -16.28 1.11
N GLN A 43 -3.73 -16.10 2.29
CA GLN A 43 -2.30 -15.82 2.41
C GLN A 43 -1.64 -16.86 3.30
N TYR A 44 -1.18 -17.96 2.71
CA TYR A 44 -0.73 -19.12 3.47
C TYR A 44 0.51 -19.81 2.90
N ILE A 45 1.21 -20.50 3.79
CA ILE A 45 2.22 -21.53 3.49
C ILE A 45 1.71 -22.83 4.11
N ALA A 46 1.19 -23.73 3.27
CA ALA A 46 0.44 -24.90 3.68
C ALA A 46 1.17 -26.19 3.28
N PRO A 47 2.01 -26.78 4.16
CA PRO A 47 2.52 -28.13 3.93
C PRO A 47 1.38 -29.15 3.85
N LEU A 48 0.35 -29.02 4.69
CA LEU A 48 -0.88 -29.80 4.60
C LEU A 48 -1.98 -29.10 5.39
N MET A 49 -2.74 -28.23 4.73
CA MET A 49 -3.86 -27.51 5.34
C MET A 49 -5.12 -28.36 5.27
N GLY A 50 -5.71 -28.67 6.43
CA GLY A 50 -6.93 -29.47 6.52
C GLY A 50 -7.64 -29.32 7.86
N ASN A 51 -8.71 -30.10 8.05
CA ASN A 51 -9.50 -30.12 9.28
C ASN A 51 -8.83 -30.95 10.38
N PHE A 52 -7.57 -30.60 10.68
CA PHE A 52 -6.80 -31.20 11.75
C PHE A 52 -7.17 -30.61 13.10
N ASP A 53 -7.21 -31.48 14.10
CA ASP A 53 -7.44 -31.11 15.48
C ASP A 53 -6.42 -31.80 16.38
N SER A 54 -5.63 -30.98 17.07
CA SER A 54 -4.63 -31.43 18.02
C SER A 54 -5.20 -31.83 19.38
N SER A 55 -6.48 -31.54 19.65
CA SER A 55 -7.16 -31.86 20.91
C SER A 55 -7.81 -33.25 20.95
N LEU A 56 -8.03 -33.88 19.79
CA LEU A 56 -8.62 -35.23 19.72
C LEU A 56 -7.77 -36.29 20.42
N ASN A 57 -6.45 -36.05 20.55
CA ASN A 57 -5.54 -36.93 21.27
C ASN A 57 -4.51 -36.12 22.07
N ASP A 58 -4.98 -35.59 23.20
CA ASP A 58 -4.28 -34.62 24.07
C ASP A 58 -2.93 -35.09 24.63
N SER A 59 -2.63 -36.39 24.62
CA SER A 59 -1.41 -36.93 25.25
C SER A 59 -0.20 -37.03 24.32
N THR A 60 -0.40 -37.00 23.00
CA THR A 60 0.67 -37.28 22.01
C THR A 60 0.73 -36.30 20.85
N SER A 61 -0.37 -35.59 20.56
CA SER A 61 -0.43 -34.56 19.53
C SER A 61 0.32 -33.32 19.98
N THR A 62 1.29 -32.84 19.20
CA THR A 62 2.01 -31.60 19.54
C THR A 62 2.30 -30.77 18.30
N ILE A 63 2.23 -29.45 18.44
CA ILE A 63 2.72 -28.51 17.44
C ILE A 63 3.93 -27.81 18.05
N LYS A 64 5.08 -27.92 17.40
CA LYS A 64 6.35 -27.37 17.88
C LYS A 64 6.96 -26.52 16.80
N TYR A 65 7.64 -25.45 17.20
CA TYR A 65 8.45 -24.66 16.31
C TYR A 65 9.83 -24.43 16.92
N GLY A 66 10.81 -24.17 16.06
CA GLY A 66 12.18 -23.91 16.47
C GLY A 66 12.96 -23.28 15.34
N ASN A 67 14.08 -22.65 15.69
CA ASN A 67 14.99 -22.07 14.70
C ASN A 67 16.45 -22.23 15.11
N ASN A 68 17.35 -22.09 14.13
CA ASN A 68 18.79 -22.09 14.35
C ASN A 68 19.49 -20.84 13.75
N GLY A 69 18.72 -19.77 13.52
CA GLY A 69 19.17 -18.53 12.86
C GLY A 69 19.22 -18.58 11.33
N THR A 70 19.30 -19.76 10.71
CA THR A 70 19.29 -19.91 9.23
C THR A 70 18.03 -20.58 8.70
N ALA A 71 17.36 -21.35 9.55
CA ALA A 71 16.11 -22.03 9.26
C ALA A 71 15.13 -21.84 10.43
N PHE A 72 13.85 -21.65 10.09
CA PHE A 72 12.71 -21.65 11.00
C PHE A 72 11.79 -22.79 10.62
N THR A 73 11.54 -23.72 11.54
CA THR A 73 10.75 -24.94 11.28
C THR A 73 9.55 -25.00 12.19
N VAL A 74 8.41 -25.40 11.63
CA VAL A 74 7.19 -25.75 12.37
C VAL A 74 6.81 -27.18 12.04
N GLU A 75 6.66 -28.02 13.07
CA GLU A 75 6.26 -29.41 12.97
C GLU A 75 4.87 -29.60 13.61
N TRP A 76 3.95 -30.20 12.86
CA TRP A 76 2.71 -30.74 13.36
C TRP A 76 2.91 -32.24 13.54
N ARG A 77 2.98 -32.69 14.79
CA ARG A 77 3.31 -34.06 15.15
C ARG A 77 2.11 -34.78 15.70
N ASN A 78 1.83 -35.95 15.10
CA ASN A 78 0.77 -36.87 15.50
C ASN A 78 -0.61 -36.20 15.60
N ILE A 79 -0.92 -35.25 14.72
CA ILE A 79 -2.20 -34.54 14.70
C ILE A 79 -3.25 -35.36 13.94
N HIS A 80 -4.50 -35.35 14.39
CA HIS A 80 -5.55 -36.19 13.84
C HIS A 80 -6.55 -35.37 13.02
N VAL A 81 -7.21 -36.01 12.08
CA VAL A 81 -8.28 -35.39 11.29
C VAL A 81 -9.61 -35.68 11.97
N ASN A 82 -10.42 -34.64 12.22
CA ASN A 82 -11.68 -34.69 12.98
C ASN A 82 -12.71 -35.78 12.60
N HIS A 83 -12.62 -36.34 11.39
CA HIS A 83 -13.58 -37.32 10.88
C HIS A 83 -12.92 -38.63 10.43
N LEU A 84 -11.60 -38.78 10.65
CA LEU A 84 -10.78 -39.93 10.28
C LEU A 84 -9.79 -40.17 11.42
N GLU A 85 -10.28 -40.44 12.63
CA GLU A 85 -9.39 -40.71 13.77
C GLU A 85 -8.75 -42.09 13.65
N GLU A 86 -9.45 -43.04 13.03
CA GLU A 86 -9.07 -44.43 12.85
C GLU A 86 -7.86 -44.63 11.93
N VAL A 87 -7.57 -43.66 11.06
CA VAL A 87 -6.42 -43.73 10.15
C VAL A 87 -5.10 -43.40 10.87
N GLY A 88 -5.18 -42.85 12.09
CA GLY A 88 -4.03 -42.47 12.90
C GLY A 88 -3.54 -41.03 12.67
N GLY A 89 -2.45 -40.69 13.35
CA GLY A 89 -1.95 -39.32 13.41
C GLY A 89 -1.00 -38.95 12.27
N PHE A 90 -1.16 -37.75 11.73
CA PHE A 90 -0.31 -37.18 10.68
C PHE A 90 0.91 -36.50 11.31
N THR A 91 2.07 -36.64 10.66
CA THR A 91 3.29 -35.92 11.05
C THR A 91 3.97 -35.30 9.84
N PHE A 92 4.03 -33.97 9.83
CA PHE A 92 4.64 -33.19 8.76
C PHE A 92 5.17 -31.87 9.30
N GLN A 93 6.00 -31.21 8.51
CA GLN A 93 6.60 -29.93 8.87
C GLN A 93 6.78 -29.02 7.66
N THR A 94 6.91 -27.74 7.95
CA THR A 94 7.41 -26.74 7.00
C THR A 94 8.65 -26.07 7.57
N THR A 95 9.63 -25.80 6.71
CA THR A 95 10.85 -25.06 7.05
C THR A 95 11.01 -23.88 6.11
N LEU A 96 11.12 -22.68 6.68
CA LEU A 96 11.50 -21.46 5.98
C LEU A 96 13.01 -21.26 6.15
N PHE A 97 13.73 -21.05 5.05
CA PHE A 97 15.16 -20.75 5.08
C PHE A 97 15.40 -19.26 4.84
N ASN A 98 16.48 -18.73 5.41
CA ASN A 98 16.85 -17.31 5.27
C ASN A 98 17.19 -16.88 3.84
N ASP A 99 17.48 -17.82 2.95
CA ASP A 99 17.67 -17.58 1.52
C ASP A 99 16.35 -17.47 0.75
N GLY A 100 15.21 -17.74 1.39
CA GLY A 100 13.86 -17.69 0.83
C GLY A 100 13.34 -19.03 0.30
N ARG A 101 14.05 -20.14 0.51
CA ARG A 101 13.52 -21.48 0.23
C ARG A 101 12.47 -21.88 1.25
N ILE A 102 11.50 -22.68 0.80
CA ILE A 102 10.49 -23.33 1.63
C ILE A 102 10.62 -24.82 1.42
N VAL A 103 10.63 -25.60 2.50
CA VAL A 103 10.61 -27.07 2.42
C VAL A 103 9.40 -27.60 3.16
N PHE A 104 8.61 -28.42 2.49
CA PHE A 104 7.61 -29.27 3.11
C PHE A 104 8.19 -30.66 3.28
N ALA A 105 8.09 -31.24 4.48
CA ALA A 105 8.56 -32.60 4.74
C ALA A 105 7.51 -33.41 5.47
N TYR A 106 7.27 -34.63 4.98
CA TYR A 106 6.22 -35.52 5.44
C TYR A 106 6.85 -36.78 6.02
N LYS A 107 6.57 -37.04 7.29
CA LYS A 107 7.14 -38.16 8.05
C LYS A 107 6.13 -39.27 8.34
N ASN A 108 4.84 -38.95 8.37
CA ASN A 108 3.78 -39.94 8.48
C ASN A 108 2.51 -39.39 7.84
N ILE A 109 2.09 -39.97 6.72
CA ILE A 109 0.86 -39.65 5.99
C ILE A 109 0.10 -40.97 5.79
N PRO A 110 -0.76 -41.36 6.74
CA PRO A 110 -1.33 -42.71 6.81
C PRO A 110 -2.35 -43.02 5.71
N VAL A 111 -2.98 -42.00 5.13
CA VAL A 111 -3.93 -42.09 4.02
C VAL A 111 -3.66 -41.01 3.00
N SER A 112 -4.15 -41.20 1.77
CA SER A 112 -3.98 -40.21 0.71
C SER A 112 -4.66 -38.87 1.06
N VAL A 113 -4.15 -37.77 0.49
CA VAL A 113 -4.72 -36.44 0.74
C VAL A 113 -6.18 -36.33 0.31
N ASP A 114 -6.59 -37.10 -0.71
CA ASP A 114 -7.97 -37.10 -1.20
C ASP A 114 -8.96 -37.69 -0.18
N GLU A 115 -8.54 -38.70 0.59
CA GLU A 115 -9.37 -39.27 1.66
C GLU A 115 -9.65 -38.23 2.76
N ILE A 116 -8.68 -37.35 3.03
CA ILE A 116 -8.83 -36.26 4.02
C ILE A 116 -9.91 -35.24 3.59
N ARG A 117 -10.16 -35.07 2.28
CA ARG A 117 -11.13 -34.10 1.73
C ARG A 117 -12.60 -34.47 2.01
N GLY A 118 -12.88 -35.72 2.36
CA GLY A 118 -14.20 -36.34 2.21
C GLY A 118 -15.26 -36.07 3.30
N GLY A 119 -14.89 -35.77 4.55
CA GLY A 119 -15.86 -35.86 5.65
C GLY A 119 -16.90 -34.76 5.76
N ASN A 120 -16.48 -33.49 5.58
CA ASN A 120 -17.28 -32.32 5.99
C ASN A 120 -17.36 -31.20 4.94
N GLY A 121 -16.91 -31.43 3.70
CA GLY A 121 -16.84 -30.40 2.65
C GLY A 121 -15.71 -29.37 2.80
N HIS A 122 -14.80 -29.56 3.76
CA HIS A 122 -13.61 -28.73 3.89
C HIS A 122 -12.58 -29.10 2.82
N SER A 123 -12.10 -28.11 2.07
CA SER A 123 -11.01 -28.28 1.11
C SER A 123 -9.70 -28.56 1.84
N VAL A 124 -8.96 -29.57 1.35
CA VAL A 124 -7.56 -29.80 1.75
C VAL A 124 -6.65 -29.14 0.74
N THR A 125 -5.64 -28.44 1.25
CA THR A 125 -4.75 -27.63 0.43
C THR A 125 -3.30 -27.93 0.78
N VAL A 126 -2.49 -28.15 -0.25
CA VAL A 126 -1.03 -28.28 -0.14
C VAL A 126 -0.42 -27.30 -1.12
N GLY A 127 0.35 -26.34 -0.62
CA GLY A 127 0.87 -25.28 -1.46
C GLY A 127 1.12 -23.95 -0.79
N LEU A 128 1.22 -22.92 -1.62
CA LEU A 128 1.47 -21.53 -1.25
C LEU A 128 0.39 -20.65 -1.87
N SER A 129 -0.09 -19.64 -1.16
CA SER A 129 -1.02 -18.65 -1.72
C SER A 129 -0.71 -17.28 -1.17
N ASP A 130 -0.88 -16.27 -2.02
CA ASP A 130 -0.92 -14.89 -1.58
C ASP A 130 -2.05 -14.11 -2.26
N GLY A 131 -2.40 -13.01 -1.60
CA GLY A 131 -3.51 -12.15 -1.99
C GLY A 131 -3.41 -10.80 -1.32
N PHE A 132 -4.38 -9.96 -1.61
CA PHE A 132 -4.60 -8.69 -0.92
C PHE A 132 -6.09 -8.54 -0.60
N TYR A 133 -6.42 -7.55 0.21
CA TYR A 133 -7.80 -7.16 0.45
C TYR A 133 -7.94 -5.68 0.09
N THR A 134 -9.13 -5.29 -0.34
CA THR A 134 -9.50 -3.88 -0.50
C THR A 134 -10.66 -3.57 0.43
N GLU A 135 -10.71 -2.33 0.92
CA GLU A 135 -11.74 -1.86 1.82
C GLU A 135 -12.50 -0.70 1.18
N GLU A 136 -13.82 -0.84 1.11
CA GLU A 136 -14.71 0.18 0.55
C GLU A 136 -15.91 0.39 1.48
N PRO A 137 -16.51 1.60 1.52
CA PRO A 137 -17.81 1.77 2.16
C PRO A 137 -18.85 0.80 1.56
N ALA A 138 -19.64 0.14 2.41
CA ALA A 138 -20.65 -0.82 1.95
C ALA A 138 -21.69 -0.18 1.02
N TYR A 139 -21.93 1.12 1.19
CA TYR A 139 -22.68 2.01 0.31
C TYR A 139 -22.21 3.45 0.54
N GLU A 140 -22.55 4.35 -0.39
CA GLU A 140 -22.12 5.75 -0.36
C GLU A 140 -22.51 6.43 0.97
N GLY A 141 -21.53 7.01 1.66
CA GLY A 141 -21.71 7.70 2.95
C GLY A 141 -21.84 6.80 4.19
N SER A 142 -21.70 5.48 4.08
CA SER A 142 -21.77 4.57 5.23
C SER A 142 -20.46 4.49 6.02
N THR A 143 -20.53 4.26 7.33
CA THR A 143 -19.38 3.88 8.16
C THR A 143 -19.10 2.37 8.15
N LEU A 144 -19.98 1.57 7.53
CA LEU A 144 -19.79 0.14 7.38
C LEU A 144 -18.79 -0.12 6.25
N VAL A 145 -17.74 -0.87 6.52
CA VAL A 145 -16.69 -1.19 5.53
C VAL A 145 -16.93 -2.59 4.99
N ARG A 146 -17.05 -2.71 3.66
CA ARG A 146 -17.01 -3.97 2.92
C ARG A 146 -15.55 -4.27 2.58
N ARG A 147 -15.08 -5.42 3.04
CA ARG A 147 -13.76 -5.94 2.71
C ARG A 147 -13.87 -7.00 1.62
N THR A 148 -13.19 -6.80 0.50
CA THR A 148 -13.14 -7.76 -0.61
C THR A 148 -11.76 -8.40 -0.67
N ILE A 149 -11.72 -9.72 -0.80
CA ILE A 149 -10.49 -10.50 -0.77
C ILE A 149 -10.13 -10.93 -2.20
N TYR A 150 -8.91 -10.63 -2.63
CA TYR A 150 -8.41 -10.98 -3.95
C TYR A 150 -7.20 -11.90 -3.81
N LYS A 151 -7.37 -13.16 -4.23
CA LYS A 151 -6.27 -14.10 -4.41
C LYS A 151 -5.68 -13.89 -5.80
N TYR A 152 -4.43 -13.45 -5.88
CA TYR A 152 -3.79 -13.18 -7.17
C TYR A 152 -2.89 -14.32 -7.64
N HIS A 153 -2.38 -15.16 -6.74
CA HIS A 153 -1.56 -16.30 -7.12
C HIS A 153 -1.62 -17.44 -6.11
N GLU A 154 -1.58 -18.66 -6.62
CA GLU A 154 -1.58 -19.90 -5.84
C GLU A 154 -0.66 -20.92 -6.51
N VAL A 155 0.20 -21.55 -5.73
CA VAL A 155 0.98 -22.73 -6.12
C VAL A 155 0.34 -23.92 -5.45
N SER A 156 -0.39 -24.73 -6.20
CA SER A 156 -0.97 -25.98 -5.70
C SER A 156 -0.06 -27.16 -6.04
N MET A 157 0.16 -28.04 -5.07
CA MET A 157 0.95 -29.25 -5.25
C MET A 157 0.08 -30.42 -5.66
N GLU A 158 0.66 -31.32 -6.46
CA GLU A 158 0.04 -32.59 -6.78
C GLU A 158 -0.05 -33.45 -5.52
N THR A 159 -1.28 -33.71 -5.09
CA THR A 159 -1.62 -34.37 -3.84
C THR A 159 -1.15 -35.83 -3.79
N ASP A 160 -1.06 -36.48 -4.96
CA ASP A 160 -0.55 -37.86 -5.09
C ASP A 160 0.90 -38.00 -4.63
N ASN A 161 1.69 -36.92 -4.70
CA ASN A 161 3.09 -36.93 -4.28
C ASN A 161 3.25 -36.65 -2.78
N VAL A 162 2.18 -36.29 -2.07
CA VAL A 162 2.18 -36.07 -0.62
C VAL A 162 2.06 -37.43 0.06
N GLN A 163 3.20 -38.11 0.22
CA GLN A 163 3.28 -39.46 0.75
C GLN A 163 4.19 -39.53 1.98
N ASP A 164 4.20 -40.69 2.62
CA ASP A 164 5.12 -40.94 3.72
C ASP A 164 6.59 -40.85 3.27
N THR A 165 7.45 -40.27 4.11
CA THR A 165 8.88 -40.05 3.84
C THR A 165 9.14 -39.28 2.53
N SER A 166 8.31 -38.28 2.23
CA SER A 166 8.46 -37.40 1.06
C SER A 166 8.76 -35.95 1.46
N ALA A 167 9.25 -35.16 0.51
CA ALA A 167 9.48 -33.73 0.72
C ALA A 167 9.36 -32.95 -0.60
N PHE A 168 8.93 -31.69 -0.48
CA PHE A 168 8.95 -30.71 -1.57
C PHE A 168 9.83 -29.54 -1.19
N GLU A 169 10.55 -29.00 -2.17
CA GLU A 169 11.37 -27.81 -2.02
C GLU A 169 10.93 -26.75 -3.02
N PHE A 170 10.67 -25.54 -2.52
CA PHE A 170 10.32 -24.37 -3.31
C PHE A 170 11.50 -23.41 -3.35
N PHE A 171 11.80 -22.93 -4.55
CA PHE A 171 12.79 -21.89 -4.77
C PHE A 171 12.08 -20.60 -5.13
N LYS A 172 12.47 -19.49 -4.49
CA LYS A 172 11.89 -18.17 -4.82
C LYS A 172 12.25 -17.79 -6.26
N LEU A 173 11.27 -17.23 -6.96
CA LEU A 173 11.46 -16.57 -8.25
C LEU A 173 11.58 -15.05 -8.06
N PRO A 174 12.26 -14.33 -8.96
CA PRO A 174 12.27 -12.87 -8.94
C PRO A 174 10.87 -12.28 -9.13
N THR A 175 10.58 -11.16 -8.47
CA THR A 175 9.29 -10.46 -8.53
C THR A 175 9.49 -8.97 -8.87
N CYS A 176 8.49 -8.32 -9.48
CA CYS A 176 8.59 -6.93 -9.93
C CYS A 176 8.98 -5.96 -8.79
N ASN A 177 8.37 -6.11 -7.62
CA ASN A 177 8.61 -5.29 -6.43
C ASN A 177 10.03 -5.39 -5.83
N GLN A 178 10.88 -6.27 -6.35
CA GLN A 178 12.31 -6.31 -5.99
C GLN A 178 13.17 -5.36 -6.85
N LEU A 179 12.62 -4.83 -7.94
CA LEU A 179 13.29 -3.92 -8.87
C LEU A 179 13.10 -2.48 -8.37
N LEU A 180 14.21 -1.81 -8.05
CA LEU A 180 14.17 -0.55 -7.28
C LEU A 180 14.26 0.69 -8.16
N THR A 181 14.48 0.52 -9.46
CA THR A 181 14.58 1.64 -10.40
C THR A 181 13.69 1.40 -11.62
N CYS A 182 13.19 2.48 -12.22
CA CYS A 182 12.39 2.38 -13.44
C CYS A 182 13.13 1.60 -14.54
N SER A 183 14.42 1.88 -14.75
CA SER A 183 15.23 1.19 -15.76
C SER A 183 15.33 -0.30 -15.49
N GLU A 184 15.46 -0.69 -14.23
CA GLU A 184 15.42 -2.11 -13.83
C GLU A 184 14.03 -2.70 -13.87
N CYS A 185 12.96 -1.92 -13.86
CA CYS A 185 11.59 -2.45 -13.92
C CYS A 185 11.15 -2.71 -15.37
N VAL A 186 11.43 -1.73 -16.23
CA VAL A 186 11.00 -1.66 -17.62
C VAL A 186 11.99 -2.33 -18.58
N GLY A 187 13.28 -2.30 -18.25
CA GLY A 187 14.35 -2.81 -19.10
C GLY A 187 14.63 -4.31 -18.97
N GLN A 188 13.88 -5.05 -18.14
CA GLN A 188 14.16 -6.47 -17.91
C GLN A 188 13.64 -7.29 -19.07
N GLY A 189 14.59 -7.80 -19.86
CA GLY A 189 14.38 -8.92 -20.75
C GLY A 189 14.11 -10.24 -19.98
N PRO A 190 14.39 -11.41 -20.57
CA PRO A 190 13.72 -12.71 -20.38
C PRO A 190 13.81 -13.41 -19.00
N VAL A 191 14.14 -12.71 -17.91
CA VAL A 191 14.40 -13.28 -16.57
C VAL A 191 13.17 -13.21 -15.65
N ILE A 192 12.25 -12.27 -15.88
CA ILE A 192 11.05 -12.08 -15.05
C ILE A 192 9.83 -12.38 -15.91
N HIS A 193 9.09 -13.43 -15.57
CA HIS A 193 7.89 -13.88 -16.30
C HIS A 193 6.62 -13.09 -15.91
N PHE A 194 6.78 -11.87 -15.38
CA PHE A 194 5.66 -11.01 -14.95
C PHE A 194 5.63 -9.75 -15.80
N ASP A 195 4.43 -9.26 -16.08
CA ASP A 195 4.18 -8.00 -16.79
C ASP A 195 4.44 -6.82 -15.84
N CYS A 196 5.71 -6.57 -15.54
CA CYS A 196 6.12 -5.50 -14.63
C CYS A 196 5.92 -4.12 -15.27
N SER A 197 5.55 -3.16 -14.43
CA SER A 197 5.36 -1.77 -14.78
C SER A 197 5.86 -0.86 -13.67
N TRP A 198 6.32 0.33 -14.02
CA TRP A 198 6.85 1.29 -13.07
C TRP A 198 5.84 2.41 -12.78
N CYS A 199 5.50 2.62 -11.52
CA CYS A 199 4.73 3.79 -11.12
C CYS A 199 5.66 4.92 -10.67
N GLY A 200 5.64 6.04 -11.41
CA GLY A 200 6.44 7.22 -11.10
C GLY A 200 5.98 7.97 -9.85
N ALA A 201 4.69 7.97 -9.53
CA ALA A 201 4.13 8.71 -8.39
C ALA A 201 4.63 8.17 -7.03
N ILE A 202 4.82 6.85 -6.94
CA ILE A 202 5.22 6.14 -5.71
C ILE A 202 6.59 5.45 -5.83
N GLU A 203 7.29 5.69 -6.95
CA GLU A 203 8.62 5.13 -7.26
C GLU A 203 8.71 3.61 -7.04
N ARG A 204 7.74 2.85 -7.56
CA ARG A 204 7.64 1.40 -7.33
C ARG A 204 7.45 0.61 -8.62
N CYS A 205 8.13 -0.52 -8.73
CA CYS A 205 7.88 -1.52 -9.74
C CYS A 205 6.85 -2.55 -9.26
N SER A 206 5.82 -2.84 -10.05
CA SER A 206 4.82 -3.87 -9.74
C SER A 206 4.17 -4.40 -11.02
N SER A 207 3.56 -5.59 -10.95
CA SER A 207 2.60 -6.06 -11.94
C SER A 207 1.20 -5.45 -11.75
N GLY A 208 1.03 -4.58 -10.75
CA GLY A 208 -0.28 -4.04 -10.33
C GLY A 208 -1.11 -5.01 -9.49
N LEU A 209 -0.58 -6.20 -9.19
CA LEU A 209 -1.24 -7.24 -8.38
C LEU A 209 -0.32 -7.68 -7.24
N ASP A 210 -0.29 -6.91 -6.14
CA ASP A 210 0.43 -7.25 -4.92
C ASP A 210 -0.28 -6.64 -3.68
N ARG A 211 0.29 -6.83 -2.48
CA ARG A 211 -0.31 -6.36 -1.21
C ARG A 211 -0.47 -4.82 -1.11
N HIS A 212 0.18 -4.04 -1.96
CA HIS A 212 0.07 -2.58 -2.04
C HIS A 212 -0.91 -2.11 -3.13
N ARG A 213 -1.90 -2.94 -3.49
CA ARG A 213 -2.86 -2.61 -4.55
C ARG A 213 -3.60 -1.30 -4.32
N ASP A 214 -4.03 -1.01 -3.10
CA ASP A 214 -4.79 0.21 -2.82
C ASP A 214 -3.94 1.46 -3.09
N GLU A 215 -2.70 1.51 -2.57
CA GLU A 215 -1.76 2.61 -2.85
C GLU A 215 -1.46 2.74 -4.35
N TRP A 216 -1.40 1.62 -5.08
CA TRP A 216 -1.22 1.60 -6.53
C TRP A 216 -2.38 2.29 -7.26
N VAL A 217 -3.63 1.96 -6.92
CA VAL A 217 -4.83 2.55 -7.56
C VAL A 217 -5.06 3.99 -7.12
N ASP A 218 -4.85 4.31 -5.83
CA ASP A 218 -5.01 5.66 -5.29
C ASP A 218 -4.07 6.68 -5.97
N ASN A 219 -2.91 6.21 -6.46
CA ASN A 219 -1.95 7.03 -7.20
C ASN A 219 -2.07 6.89 -8.73
N GLN A 220 -3.20 6.38 -9.23
CA GLN A 220 -3.50 6.22 -10.67
C GLN A 220 -2.48 5.37 -11.44
N CYS A 221 -1.72 4.54 -10.74
CA CYS A 221 -0.69 3.71 -11.34
C CYS A 221 -1.29 2.58 -12.21
N ASP A 222 -2.57 2.27 -12.08
CA ASP A 222 -3.29 1.34 -12.95
C ASP A 222 -3.55 1.91 -14.36
N LEU A 223 -3.54 3.24 -14.49
CA LEU A 223 -3.74 3.96 -15.76
C LEU A 223 -2.43 4.54 -16.32
N GLU A 224 -1.57 5.04 -15.44
CA GLU A 224 -0.39 5.85 -15.81
C GLU A 224 0.96 5.12 -15.63
N ALA A 225 0.95 3.81 -15.33
CA ALA A 225 2.16 3.01 -15.22
C ALA A 225 3.03 3.08 -16.48
N ILE A 226 4.35 3.14 -16.29
CA ILE A 226 5.34 3.19 -17.35
C ILE A 226 5.77 1.76 -17.70
N TYR A 227 5.67 1.41 -18.98
CA TYR A 227 6.02 0.09 -19.50
C TYR A 227 7.24 0.08 -20.44
N THR A 228 7.66 1.23 -20.98
CA THR A 228 8.73 1.28 -22.00
C THR A 228 9.77 2.37 -21.76
N ASP A 229 9.36 3.57 -21.36
CA ASP A 229 10.23 4.74 -21.36
C ASP A 229 10.31 5.42 -20.00
N CYS A 230 11.40 5.14 -19.30
CA CYS A 230 11.68 5.78 -18.03
C CYS A 230 12.09 7.25 -18.21
N PRO A 231 11.52 8.18 -17.43
CA PRO A 231 11.99 9.57 -17.46
C PRO A 231 13.47 9.60 -17.12
N ALA A 232 14.24 10.36 -17.91
CA ALA A 232 15.66 10.52 -17.66
C ALA A 232 15.87 11.11 -16.26
N PRO A 233 16.88 10.65 -15.49
CA PRO A 233 17.19 11.25 -14.20
C PRO A 233 17.40 12.75 -14.38
N LEU A 234 16.79 13.55 -13.51
CA LEU A 234 16.96 15.01 -13.49
C LEU A 234 18.46 15.33 -13.35
N LYS A 235 19.11 15.65 -14.47
CA LYS A 235 20.49 16.13 -14.49
C LYS A 235 20.50 17.57 -14.03
N ILE A 236 20.47 17.80 -12.72
CA ILE A 236 20.69 19.14 -12.17
C ILE A 236 22.14 19.51 -12.46
N SER A 237 22.34 20.49 -13.34
CA SER A 237 23.67 21.01 -13.67
C SER A 237 24.36 21.52 -12.40
N ALA A 238 25.68 21.32 -12.30
CA ALA A 238 26.49 21.88 -11.20
C ALA A 238 26.28 23.40 -11.03
N ILE A 239 25.94 24.09 -12.13
CA ILE A 239 25.61 25.52 -12.13
C ILE A 239 24.30 25.80 -11.37
N ALA A 240 23.29 24.94 -11.52
CA ALA A 240 22.02 25.09 -10.82
C ALA A 240 22.17 24.86 -9.31
N ILE A 241 22.99 23.88 -8.91
CA ILE A 241 23.31 23.64 -7.49
C ILE A 241 24.03 24.85 -6.89
N LEU A 242 25.03 25.39 -7.59
CA LEU A 242 25.75 26.59 -7.16
C LEU A 242 24.84 27.82 -7.06
N ALA A 243 23.91 27.98 -8.00
CA ALA A 243 22.94 29.07 -7.96
C ALA A 243 22.00 28.96 -6.76
N ILE A 244 21.47 27.76 -6.47
CA ILE A 244 20.60 27.52 -5.31
C ILE A 244 21.35 27.80 -4.00
N LEU A 245 22.59 27.30 -3.87
CA LEU A 245 23.42 27.55 -2.69
C LEU A 245 23.72 29.04 -2.50
N LEU A 246 24.06 29.75 -3.58
CA LEU A 246 24.31 31.19 -3.54
C LEU A 246 23.08 31.99 -3.10
N VAL A 247 21.90 31.64 -3.63
CA VAL A 247 20.63 32.27 -3.22
C VAL A 247 20.33 31.99 -1.74
N SER A 248 20.53 30.75 -1.27
CA SER A 248 20.32 30.42 0.15
C SER A 248 21.27 31.18 1.08
N ILE A 249 22.53 31.37 0.68
CA ILE A 249 23.52 32.11 1.48
C ILE A 249 23.16 33.59 1.51
N LEU A 250 22.79 34.17 0.37
CA LEU A 250 22.35 35.57 0.30
C LEU A 250 21.11 35.82 1.17
N PHE A 251 20.17 34.88 1.17
CA PHE A 251 18.99 34.95 2.05
C PHE A 251 19.37 34.90 3.52
N MET A 252 20.25 33.98 3.93
CA MET A 252 20.73 33.89 5.31
C MET A 252 21.52 35.13 5.75
N LEU A 253 22.32 35.71 4.86
CA LEU A 253 23.03 36.96 5.12
C LEU A 253 22.07 38.15 5.25
N MET A 254 21.02 38.20 4.41
CA MET A 254 19.98 39.23 4.50
C MET A 254 19.22 39.12 5.83
N VAL A 255 18.79 37.91 6.21
CA VAL A 255 18.10 37.66 7.47
C VAL A 255 19.01 37.98 8.66
N GLY A 256 20.27 37.55 8.63
CA GLY A 256 21.26 37.87 9.65
C GLY A 256 21.50 39.36 9.78
N TRP A 257 21.57 40.08 8.65
CA TRP A 257 21.69 41.53 8.63
C TRP A 257 20.46 42.22 9.23
N LEU A 258 19.24 41.79 8.88
CA LEU A 258 17.99 42.30 9.45
C LEU A 258 17.95 42.09 10.98
N VAL A 259 18.31 40.89 11.45
CA VAL A 259 18.36 40.58 12.89
C VAL A 259 19.40 41.44 13.61
N TYR A 260 20.59 41.59 13.02
CA TYR A 260 21.65 42.43 13.57
C TYR A 260 21.21 43.89 13.67
N ALA A 261 20.68 44.45 12.59
CA ALA A 261 20.23 45.84 12.53
C ALA A 261 19.05 46.11 13.49
N TYR A 262 18.14 45.15 13.67
CA TYR A 262 17.08 45.23 14.68
C TYR A 262 17.62 45.18 16.11
N ARG A 263 18.61 44.33 16.39
CA ARG A 263 19.17 44.16 17.74
C ARG A 263 20.08 45.31 18.17
N PHE A 264 20.70 46.01 17.21
CA PHE A 264 21.67 47.09 17.42
C PHE A 264 21.26 48.39 16.69
N PRO A 265 20.26 49.13 17.22
CA PRO A 265 19.65 50.30 16.54
C PRO A 265 20.60 51.50 16.37
N ASN A 266 21.63 51.63 17.21
CA ASN A 266 22.59 52.74 17.16
C ASN A 266 23.72 52.53 16.13
N THR A 267 23.72 51.42 15.39
CA THR A 267 24.69 51.16 14.32
C THR A 267 24.21 51.77 13.00
N ALA A 268 25.10 51.98 12.04
CA ALA A 268 24.73 52.49 10.71
C ALA A 268 23.64 51.62 10.02
N SER A 269 23.68 50.30 10.21
CA SER A 269 22.64 49.38 9.71
C SER A 269 21.30 49.53 10.43
N GLY A 270 21.31 49.74 11.76
CA GLY A 270 20.11 50.01 12.54
C GLY A 270 19.46 51.36 12.20
N LEU A 271 20.27 52.41 12.05
CA LEU A 271 19.82 53.74 11.62
C LEU A 271 19.19 53.71 10.23
N TYR A 272 19.79 52.98 9.29
CA TYR A 272 19.23 52.80 7.95
C TYR A 272 17.86 52.10 7.98
N LEU A 273 17.67 51.09 8.84
CA LEU A 273 16.39 50.40 9.00
C LEU A 273 15.30 51.32 9.60
N ILE A 274 15.67 52.21 10.51
CA ILE A 274 14.77 53.22 11.11
C ILE A 274 14.37 54.28 10.07
N GLU A 275 15.31 54.74 9.24
CA GLU A 275 15.04 55.69 8.14
C GLU A 275 14.18 55.06 7.04
N ALA A 276 14.42 53.79 6.70
CA ALA A 276 13.60 53.06 5.74
C ALA A 276 12.14 52.89 6.25
N GLN A 277 11.96 52.64 7.55
CA GLN A 277 10.62 52.56 8.16
C GLN A 277 9.91 53.92 8.19
N SER A 278 10.62 55.01 8.47
CA SER A 278 10.04 56.36 8.45
C SER A 278 9.65 56.78 7.04
N PHE A 279 10.45 56.41 6.03
CA PHE A 279 10.14 56.61 4.62
C PHE A 279 8.91 55.81 4.16
N MET A 280 8.80 54.52 4.55
CA MET A 280 7.64 53.67 4.23
C MET A 280 6.35 54.17 4.91
N LYS A 281 6.41 54.60 6.17
CA LYS A 281 5.28 55.25 6.85
C LYS A 281 4.86 56.55 6.17
N GLY A 282 5.82 57.36 5.72
CA GLY A 282 5.54 58.59 4.96
C GLY A 282 4.88 58.34 3.60
N LYS A 283 5.15 57.19 2.98
CA LYS A 283 4.49 56.78 1.72
C LYS A 283 3.04 56.33 1.95
N PHE A 284 2.80 55.50 2.98
CA PHE A 284 1.46 55.03 3.35
C PHE A 284 0.53 56.17 3.81
N SER A 285 1.01 57.09 4.65
CA SER A 285 0.20 58.25 5.08
C SER A 285 -0.12 59.22 3.95
N ARG A 286 0.69 59.24 2.87
CA ARG A 286 0.40 60.05 1.67
C ARG A 286 -0.66 59.41 0.76
N GLU A 287 -0.86 58.10 0.87
CA GLU A 287 -1.84 57.33 0.11
C GLU A 287 -3.23 57.43 0.78
N GLU A 288 -3.33 57.29 2.11
CA GLU A 288 -4.57 57.54 2.89
C GLU A 288 -5.08 58.99 2.76
N ALA A 289 -4.18 59.97 2.74
CA ALA A 289 -4.55 61.38 2.57
C ALA A 289 -5.10 61.70 1.17
N ASN A 290 -4.78 60.88 0.16
CA ASN A 290 -5.26 61.06 -1.20
C ASN A 290 -6.65 60.44 -1.40
N ASP A 291 -6.97 59.37 -0.67
CA ASP A 291 -8.27 58.68 -0.71
C ASP A 291 -9.37 59.50 0.00
N SER A 292 -9.01 60.22 1.07
CA SER A 292 -9.91 61.13 1.81
C SER A 292 -10.33 62.38 0.99
N LYS A 293 -9.68 62.65 -0.15
CA LYS A 293 -9.97 63.80 -1.02
C LYS A 293 -11.17 63.58 -1.94
N TYR A 294 -11.72 62.37 -2.01
CA TYR A 294 -12.82 61.99 -2.90
C TYR A 294 -14.16 61.73 -2.20
N ILE A 295 -14.29 62.04 -0.90
CA ILE A 295 -15.58 61.96 -0.20
C ILE A 295 -16.37 63.24 -0.52
N VAL A 296 -17.39 63.12 -1.38
CA VAL A 296 -18.35 64.18 -1.71
C VAL A 296 -19.51 64.15 -0.71
N ASP A 297 -19.74 65.27 -0.03
CA ASP A 297 -20.89 65.50 0.86
C ASP A 297 -22.23 65.42 0.09
N PRO A 298 -23.22 64.63 0.54
CA PRO A 298 -24.50 64.48 -0.14
C PRO A 298 -25.48 65.57 0.33
N SER A 299 -25.27 66.82 -0.08
CA SER A 299 -26.31 67.85 0.03
C SER A 299 -26.12 69.01 -0.97
N SER A 300 -26.33 68.75 -2.27
CA SER A 300 -26.86 69.79 -3.17
C SER A 300 -27.49 69.18 -4.43
N GLU A 301 -28.81 69.30 -4.48
CA GLU A 301 -29.62 69.67 -5.65
C GLU A 301 -29.70 68.79 -6.92
N THR A 302 -30.90 68.20 -7.05
CA THR A 302 -31.87 68.39 -8.14
C THR A 302 -31.80 67.50 -9.39
N ILE A 303 -32.93 66.83 -9.61
CA ILE A 303 -33.30 65.89 -10.68
C ILE A 303 -33.51 66.62 -12.02
N PRO A 304 -33.17 66.01 -13.17
CA PRO A 304 -34.21 65.74 -14.16
C PRO A 304 -34.23 64.30 -14.71
N GLU A 305 -35.43 63.92 -15.21
CA GLU A 305 -35.96 62.62 -15.63
C GLU A 305 -35.16 61.77 -16.66
N PRO A 306 -35.42 60.45 -16.74
CA PRO A 306 -34.75 59.55 -17.66
C PRO A 306 -35.39 59.50 -19.06
N VAL A 307 -34.54 59.55 -20.09
CA VAL A 307 -34.87 59.26 -21.49
C VAL A 307 -34.85 57.74 -21.70
N VAL A 308 -36.00 57.19 -22.10
CA VAL A 308 -36.19 55.81 -22.55
C VAL A 308 -35.50 55.58 -23.89
N LYS A 309 -34.71 54.51 -24.02
CA LYS A 309 -34.39 53.90 -25.32
C LYS A 309 -34.69 52.41 -25.31
N ALA A 310 -35.51 52.04 -26.28
CA ALA A 310 -35.98 50.71 -26.60
C ALA A 310 -34.88 49.83 -27.23
N SER A 311 -34.99 48.52 -27.04
CA SER A 311 -34.46 47.52 -27.97
C SER A 311 -35.54 46.48 -28.25
N ASN A 312 -36.00 46.46 -29.50
CA ASN A 312 -36.56 45.28 -30.19
C ASN A 312 -35.52 44.13 -30.11
N GLY A 313 -35.82 42.84 -30.19
CA GLY A 313 -37.02 42.09 -30.53
C GLY A 313 -36.57 40.73 -31.08
N GLY A 314 -37.37 39.67 -30.88
CA GLY A 314 -37.31 38.44 -31.69
C GLY A 314 -36.89 37.15 -30.97
N GLY A 315 -37.88 36.37 -30.52
CA GLY A 315 -37.75 34.90 -30.41
C GLY A 315 -37.99 34.23 -31.78
N PRO A 316 -38.51 32.98 -31.89
CA PRO A 316 -38.76 31.98 -30.83
C PRO A 316 -38.43 30.51 -31.27
N ALA A 317 -38.50 29.56 -30.32
CA ALA A 317 -38.91 28.14 -30.46
C ALA A 317 -38.63 27.42 -29.12
N VAL A 318 -39.60 27.15 -28.22
CA VAL A 318 -40.66 26.11 -28.18
C VAL A 318 -40.12 24.67 -28.21
N ILE A 319 -40.33 23.93 -27.11
CA ILE A 319 -40.94 22.57 -26.93
C ILE A 319 -40.52 22.07 -25.53
N THR A 320 -41.35 22.25 -24.50
CA THR A 320 -42.31 21.29 -23.90
C THR A 320 -41.68 20.16 -23.08
N THR A 321 -41.73 20.34 -21.76
CA THR A 321 -41.63 19.32 -20.71
C THR A 321 -42.95 18.55 -20.58
N THR A 322 -42.88 17.22 -20.52
CA THR A 322 -43.96 16.37 -20.02
C THR A 322 -43.46 15.55 -18.83
N THR A 323 -44.08 15.82 -17.70
CA THR A 323 -44.18 14.98 -16.49
C THR A 323 -45.16 13.83 -16.71
N SER A 324 -44.89 12.64 -16.17
CA SER A 324 -45.90 11.84 -15.45
C SER A 324 -45.30 10.64 -14.74
N SER A 325 -45.81 10.40 -13.53
CA SER A 325 -45.56 9.35 -12.57
C SER A 325 -46.30 8.04 -12.86
N GLU A 326 -45.97 7.02 -12.05
CA GLU A 326 -46.83 5.93 -11.54
C GLU A 326 -47.53 4.97 -12.51
N ALA A 327 -47.04 3.73 -12.53
CA ALA A 327 -47.72 2.54 -11.99
C ALA A 327 -46.71 1.40 -11.81
#